data_AF-A0A645E2L6-F1
#
_entry.id   AF-A0A645E2L6-F1
#
_cell.length_a   1.000
_cell.length_b   1.000
_cell.length_c   1.000
_cell.angle_alpha   90.00
_cell.angle_beta   90.00
_cell.angle_gamma   90.00
#
_symmetry.space_group_name_H-M   'P 1'
#
loop_
_entity.id
_entity.type
_entity.pdbx_description
1 polymer ?
#
loop_
_entity_poly.entity_id
_entity_poly.type
_entity_poly.pdbx_seq_one_letter_code
_entity_poly.pdbx_strand_id
1 'polypeptide(L)'
;MDIIIANWFDEYHSIINSGYDPEELNTFFFADYGFNFLEDGIYCLSEKLAKNPELCRDFVLATLEGWRYAFDHPEEAIDIVVKYAKKDKVAVNKVHQKWMLDRYRDLYLPEGAKEFNNTLSIKDYTLVAGILKENGTIKEIPDFNRFYQPIIKDR
;
A
#
# COMPACT_ATOMS: atom_id res chain seq x y z
N MET A 1 1.99 -28.49 -1.56
CA MET A 1 1.50 -27.31 -0.82
C MET A 1 0.28 -26.90 -1.58
N ASP A 2 -0.89 -27.03 -0.97
CA ASP A 2 -2.14 -27.09 -1.74
C ASP A 2 -2.86 -25.73 -1.75
N ILE A 3 -2.50 -24.84 -0.82
CA ILE A 3 -3.03 -23.47 -0.67
C ILE A 3 -1.90 -22.57 -0.17
N ILE A 4 -1.82 -21.34 -0.71
CA ILE A 4 -0.86 -20.30 -0.32
C ILE A 4 -1.60 -18.98 -0.15
N ILE A 5 -1.23 -18.21 0.88
CA ILE A 5 -1.61 -16.80 0.99
C ILE A 5 -0.42 -15.98 0.52
N ALA A 6 -0.65 -15.07 -0.43
CA ALA A 6 0.37 -14.28 -1.08
C ALA A 6 -0.16 -12.86 -1.32
N ASN A 7 0.69 -11.83 -1.19
CA ASN A 7 0.33 -10.50 -1.67
C ASN A 7 0.39 -10.49 -3.19
N TRP A 8 -0.59 -9.81 -3.78
CA TRP A 8 -0.78 -9.79 -5.22
C TRP A 8 0.36 -9.09 -5.97
N PHE A 9 0.93 -8.04 -5.38
CA PHE A 9 2.01 -7.29 -5.99
C PHE A 9 3.38 -7.95 -5.83
N ASP A 10 3.64 -8.68 -4.74
CA ASP A 10 4.94 -9.30 -4.45
C ASP A 10 4.91 -10.83 -4.59
N GLU A 11 4.44 -11.56 -3.56
CA GLU A 11 4.66 -13.01 -3.49
C GLU A 11 3.98 -13.77 -4.63
N TYR A 12 2.85 -13.27 -5.15
CA TYR A 12 2.20 -13.87 -6.32
C TYR A 12 3.13 -13.91 -7.54
N HIS A 13 3.87 -12.83 -7.79
CA HIS A 13 4.84 -12.80 -8.89
C HIS A 13 6.04 -13.69 -8.62
N SER A 14 6.45 -13.84 -7.36
CA SER A 14 7.49 -14.79 -6.98
C SER A 14 7.07 -16.24 -7.24
N ILE A 15 5.79 -16.58 -7.03
CA ILE A 15 5.22 -17.89 -7.38
C ILE A 15 5.29 -18.13 -8.89
N ILE A 16 4.82 -17.19 -9.71
CA ILE A 16 4.89 -17.29 -11.18
C ILE A 16 6.34 -17.47 -11.65
N ASN A 17 7.26 -16.67 -11.13
CA ASN A 17 8.68 -16.74 -11.50
C ASN A 17 9.38 -18.03 -11.05
N SER A 18 8.77 -18.80 -10.16
CA SER A 18 9.26 -20.14 -9.79
C SER A 18 8.88 -21.24 -10.78
N GLY A 19 8.11 -20.90 -11.83
CA GLY A 19 7.79 -21.78 -12.95
C GLY A 19 6.34 -22.28 -13.00
N TYR A 20 5.46 -21.77 -12.14
CA TYR A 20 4.02 -22.08 -12.20
C TYR A 20 3.35 -21.26 -13.30
N ASP A 21 2.50 -21.92 -14.10
CA ASP A 21 1.65 -21.26 -15.07
C ASP A 21 0.48 -20.55 -14.35
N PRO A 22 0.31 -19.22 -14.51
CA PRO A 22 -0.82 -18.49 -13.95
C PRO A 22 -2.18 -19.10 -14.29
N GLU A 23 -2.34 -19.70 -15.48
CA GLU A 23 -3.61 -20.28 -15.93
C GLU A 23 -3.95 -21.59 -15.20
N GLU A 24 -2.98 -22.22 -14.54
CA GLU A 24 -3.18 -23.40 -13.69
C GLU A 24 -3.49 -23.02 -12.23
N LEU A 25 -3.36 -21.75 -11.87
CA LEU A 25 -3.60 -21.25 -10.52
C LEU A 25 -5.05 -20.81 -10.34
N ASN A 26 -5.72 -21.36 -9.33
CA ASN A 26 -7.01 -20.85 -8.88
C ASN A 26 -6.76 -19.74 -7.86
N THR A 27 -6.99 -18.49 -8.25
CA THR A 27 -6.77 -17.31 -7.39
C THR A 27 -8.09 -16.82 -6.81
N PHE A 28 -8.07 -16.43 -5.53
CA PHE A 28 -9.22 -15.87 -4.82
C PHE A 28 -8.76 -14.58 -4.15
N PHE A 29 -9.23 -13.44 -4.63
CA PHE A 29 -8.91 -12.16 -4.00
C PHE A 29 -9.81 -11.94 -2.80
N PHE A 30 -9.23 -11.74 -1.62
CA PHE A 30 -9.99 -11.45 -0.40
C PHE A 30 -10.90 -10.21 -0.55
N ALA A 31 -10.49 -9.23 -1.35
CA ALA A 31 -11.31 -8.06 -1.67
C ALA A 31 -12.68 -8.44 -2.29
N ASP A 32 -12.76 -9.48 -3.13
CA ASP A 32 -14.01 -9.94 -3.76
C ASP A 32 -14.98 -10.57 -2.74
N TYR A 33 -14.47 -10.95 -1.57
CA TYR A 33 -15.23 -11.54 -0.48
C TYR A 33 -15.48 -10.56 0.68
N GLY A 34 -15.24 -9.26 0.47
CA GLY A 34 -15.46 -8.22 1.49
C GLY A 34 -14.32 -8.07 2.50
N PHE A 35 -13.19 -8.72 2.26
CA PHE A 35 -11.99 -8.66 3.09
C PHE A 35 -10.93 -7.77 2.42
N ASN A 36 -11.29 -6.51 2.16
CA ASN A 36 -10.36 -5.52 1.60
C ASN A 36 -9.62 -4.81 2.75
N PHE A 37 -8.53 -5.40 3.20
CA PHE A 37 -7.71 -4.87 4.29
C PHE A 37 -6.80 -3.76 3.77
N LEU A 38 -6.66 -2.71 4.57
CA LEU A 38 -5.66 -1.68 4.36
C LEU A 38 -4.31 -2.21 4.83
N GLU A 39 -3.34 -2.24 3.91
CA GLU A 39 -1.99 -2.73 4.19
C GLU A 39 -1.06 -1.60 4.67
N ASP A 40 -1.00 -0.51 3.89
CA ASP A 40 -0.05 0.57 4.12
C ASP A 40 -0.69 1.88 4.59
N GLY A 41 0.07 2.68 5.34
CA GLY A 41 -0.31 4.02 5.77
C GLY A 41 0.88 4.86 6.20
N ILE A 42 0.72 6.19 6.14
CA ILE A 42 1.71 7.14 6.67
C ILE A 42 1.32 7.47 8.11
N TYR A 43 2.22 7.16 9.05
CA TYR A 43 2.02 7.38 10.47
C TYR A 43 3.03 8.39 11.02
N CYS A 44 2.59 9.19 11.99
CA CYS A 44 3.48 10.04 12.77
C CYS A 44 3.03 10.10 14.22
N LEU A 45 3.94 10.50 15.11
CA LEU A 45 3.60 10.77 16.49
C LEU A 45 2.65 11.97 16.57
N SER A 46 1.63 11.89 17.42
CA SER A 46 0.67 12.98 17.62
C SER A 46 1.34 14.29 18.02
N GLU A 47 2.41 14.23 18.82
CA GLU A 47 3.23 15.38 19.19
C GLU A 47 3.91 16.04 17.98
N LYS A 48 4.38 15.24 17.01
CA LYS A 48 5.01 15.74 15.80
C LYS A 48 4.02 16.52 14.94
N LEU A 49 2.81 15.97 14.79
CA LEU A 49 1.71 16.62 14.07
C LEU A 49 1.27 17.92 14.76
N ALA A 50 1.15 17.92 16.09
CA ALA A 50 0.75 19.10 16.85
C ALA A 50 1.80 20.22 16.81
N LYS A 51 3.09 19.86 16.86
CA LYS A 51 4.19 20.83 16.85
C LYS A 51 4.41 21.43 15.46
N ASN A 52 4.45 20.58 14.43
CA ASN A 52 4.83 20.99 13.07
C ASN A 52 3.85 20.45 12.01
N PRO A 53 2.58 20.91 11.99
CA PRO A 53 1.57 20.39 11.07
C PRO A 53 1.92 20.65 9.59
N GLU A 54 2.57 21.78 9.27
CA GLU A 54 3.01 22.10 7.91
C GLU A 54 4.05 21.10 7.40
N LEU A 55 5.02 20.72 8.23
CA LEU A 55 6.01 19.69 7.86
C LEU A 55 5.34 18.34 7.56
N CYS A 56 4.35 17.94 8.37
CA CYS A 56 3.59 16.72 8.11
C CYS A 56 2.78 16.82 6.80
N ARG A 57 2.17 17.98 6.53
CA ARG A 57 1.45 18.25 5.28
C ARG A 57 2.37 18.15 4.07
N ASP A 58 3.51 18.82 4.11
CA ASP A 58 4.46 18.89 3.00
C ASP A 58 5.10 17.53 2.75
N PHE A 59 5.34 16.73 3.80
CA PHE A 59 5.78 15.35 3.65
C PHE A 59 4.76 14.52 2.87
N VAL A 60 3.48 14.57 3.26
CA VAL A 60 2.42 13.82 2.56
C VAL A 60 2.30 14.28 1.09
N LEU A 61 2.33 15.59 0.83
CA LEU A 61 2.29 16.12 -0.54
C LEU A 61 3.49 15.67 -1.38
N ALA A 62 4.70 15.74 -0.83
CA ALA A 62 5.91 15.27 -1.51
C ALA A 62 5.87 13.76 -1.77
N THR A 63 5.32 12.96 -0.85
CA THR A 63 5.12 11.52 -1.07
C THR A 63 4.13 11.26 -2.22
N LEU A 64 3.01 11.98 -2.27
CA LEU A 64 2.04 11.86 -3.38
C LEU A 64 2.67 12.29 -4.71
N GLU A 65 3.42 13.39 -4.73
CA GLU A 65 4.14 13.82 -5.93
C GLU A 65 5.17 12.77 -6.38
N GLY A 66 5.91 12.18 -5.45
CA GLY A 66 6.85 11.10 -5.72
C GLY A 66 6.20 9.86 -6.33
N TRP A 67 5.04 9.44 -5.83
CA TRP A 67 4.28 8.34 -6.44
C TRP A 67 3.79 8.66 -7.84
N ARG A 68 3.27 9.88 -8.06
CA ARG A 68 2.85 10.32 -9.40
C ARG A 68 4.02 10.31 -10.38
N TYR A 69 5.16 10.85 -9.95
CA TYR A 69 6.39 10.81 -10.73
C TYR A 69 6.84 9.38 -11.03
N ALA A 70 6.77 8.47 -10.05
CA ALA A 70 7.15 7.07 -10.25
C ALA A 70 6.25 6.37 -11.29
N PHE A 71 4.94 6.64 -11.29
CA PHE A 71 4.02 6.08 -12.27
C PHE A 71 4.18 6.69 -13.67
N ASP A 72 4.58 7.95 -13.75
CA ASP A 72 4.85 8.63 -15.02
C ASP A 72 6.23 8.27 -15.59
N HIS A 73 7.21 7.92 -14.75
CA HIS A 73 8.60 7.63 -15.10
C HIS A 73 9.08 6.28 -14.51
N PRO A 74 8.45 5.16 -14.88
CA PRO A 74 8.64 3.88 -14.19
C PRO A 74 10.07 3.33 -14.27
N GLU A 75 10.74 3.46 -15.42
CA GLU A 75 12.11 2.96 -15.58
C GLU A 75 13.11 3.71 -14.68
N GLU A 76 12.97 5.03 -14.57
CA GLU A 76 13.81 5.84 -13.67
C GLU A 76 13.52 5.53 -12.20
N ALA A 77 12.24 5.39 -11.82
CA ALA A 77 11.85 5.02 -10.47
C ALA A 77 12.44 3.66 -10.06
N ILE A 78 12.37 2.65 -10.93
CA ILE A 78 12.96 1.33 -10.70
C ILE A 78 14.48 1.43 -10.59
N ASP A 79 15.14 2.24 -11.42
CA ASP A 79 16.58 2.45 -11.35
C ASP A 79 17.02 3.09 -10.03
N ILE A 80 16.24 4.05 -9.51
CA ILE A 80 16.45 4.64 -8.19
C ILE A 80 16.35 3.55 -7.12
N VAL A 81 15.28 2.74 -7.12
CA VAL A 81 15.10 1.66 -6.13
C VAL A 81 16.25 0.66 -6.18
N VAL A 82 16.64 0.20 -7.38
CA VAL A 82 17.75 -0.75 -7.56
C VAL A 82 19.08 -0.16 -7.08
N LYS A 83 19.33 1.13 -7.31
CA LYS A 83 20.53 1.81 -6.82
C LYS A 83 20.61 1.79 -5.29
N TYR A 84 19.52 2.12 -4.61
CA TYR A 84 19.48 2.10 -3.14
C TYR A 84 19.52 0.68 -2.58
N ALA A 85 18.80 -0.26 -3.16
CA ALA A 85 18.84 -1.67 -2.75
C ALA A 85 20.26 -2.25 -2.86
N LYS A 86 20.98 -1.98 -3.96
CA LYS A 86 22.40 -2.38 -4.10
C LYS A 86 23.30 -1.77 -3.04
N LYS A 87 23.11 -0.47 -2.73
CA LYS A 87 23.86 0.22 -1.68
C LYS A 87 23.67 -0.45 -0.32
N ASP A 88 22.43 -0.86 -0.02
CA ASP A 88 22.06 -1.47 1.25
C ASP A 88 22.18 -3.01 1.24
N LYS A 89 22.76 -3.58 0.16
CA LYS A 89 22.97 -5.02 -0.05
C LYS A 89 21.69 -5.85 -0.01
N VAL A 90 20.57 -5.26 -0.41
CA VAL A 90 19.29 -5.93 -0.61
C VAL A 90 19.20 -6.43 -2.05
N ALA A 91 18.95 -7.73 -2.21
CA ALA A 91 18.78 -8.33 -3.53
C ALA A 91 17.42 -7.92 -4.14
N VAL A 92 17.45 -7.31 -5.32
CA VAL A 92 16.26 -6.93 -6.06
C VAL A 92 16.43 -7.23 -7.55
N ASN A 93 15.34 -7.57 -8.22
CA ASN A 93 15.29 -7.82 -9.66
C ASN A 93 14.44 -6.74 -10.35
N LYS A 94 14.98 -6.07 -11.37
CA LYS A 94 14.27 -5.04 -12.15
C LYS A 94 12.91 -5.49 -12.70
N VAL A 95 12.82 -6.71 -13.22
CA VAL A 95 11.57 -7.28 -13.76
C VAL A 95 10.52 -7.39 -12.65
N HIS A 96 10.93 -7.84 -11.47
CA HIS A 96 10.05 -7.95 -10.32
C HIS A 96 9.65 -6.57 -9.76
N GLN A 97 10.58 -5.61 -9.73
CA GLN A 97 10.28 -4.22 -9.34
C GLN A 97 9.30 -3.54 -10.31
N LYS A 98 9.42 -3.82 -11.62
CA LYS A 98 8.48 -3.34 -12.63
C LYS A 98 7.07 -3.89 -12.40
N TRP A 99 6.98 -5.21 -12.20
CA TRP A 99 5.71 -5.84 -11.86
C TRP A 99 5.07 -5.21 -10.62
N MET A 100 5.82 -5.05 -9.53
CA MET A 100 5.31 -4.42 -8.31
C MET A 100 4.80 -3.01 -8.58
N LEU A 101 5.57 -2.19 -9.30
CA LEU A 101 5.18 -0.81 -9.61
C LEU A 101 3.89 -0.75 -10.44
N ASP A 102 3.73 -1.66 -11.41
CA ASP A 102 2.50 -1.77 -12.20
C ASP A 102 1.29 -2.14 -11.31
N ARG A 103 1.47 -3.09 -10.38
CA ARG A 103 0.40 -3.47 -9.42
C ARG A 103 0.09 -2.36 -8.42
N TYR A 104 1.09 -1.62 -7.95
CA TYR A 104 0.86 -0.43 -7.13
C TYR A 104 0.08 0.65 -7.88
N ARG A 105 0.31 0.82 -9.18
CA ARG A 105 -0.48 1.73 -10.02
C ARG A 105 -1.95 1.35 -10.03
N ASP A 106 -2.26 0.06 -10.18
CA ASP A 106 -3.64 -0.45 -10.17
C ASP A 106 -4.35 -0.15 -8.82
N LEU A 107 -3.61 -0.21 -7.71
CA LEU A 107 -4.14 0.06 -6.36
C LEU A 107 -4.31 1.57 -6.08
N TYR A 108 -3.36 2.40 -6.51
CA TYR A 108 -3.39 3.86 -6.28
C TYR A 108 -4.32 4.60 -7.25
N LEU A 109 -4.46 4.08 -8.47
CA LEU A 109 -5.27 4.63 -9.56
C LEU A 109 -6.14 3.53 -10.18
N PRO A 110 -7.14 3.02 -9.43
CA PRO A 110 -8.06 2.03 -9.98
C PRO A 110 -8.81 2.60 -11.19
N GLU A 111 -9.38 1.72 -12.01
CA GLU A 111 -10.03 2.11 -13.27
C GLU A 111 -11.04 3.26 -13.08
N GLY A 112 -10.87 4.33 -13.86
CA GLY A 112 -11.68 5.54 -13.79
C GLY A 112 -11.24 6.57 -12.75
N ALA A 113 -10.29 6.26 -11.86
CA ALA A 113 -9.71 7.23 -10.93
C ALA A 113 -8.72 8.16 -11.64
N LYS A 114 -8.82 9.46 -11.33
CA LYS A 114 -7.90 10.49 -11.85
C LYS A 114 -6.91 11.01 -10.80
N GLU A 115 -7.21 10.77 -9.53
CA GLU A 115 -6.46 11.26 -8.38
C GLU A 115 -6.32 10.13 -7.37
N PHE A 116 -5.20 10.10 -6.63
CA PHE A 116 -4.99 9.12 -5.56
C PHE A 116 -6.06 9.24 -4.48
N ASN A 117 -6.48 8.13 -3.90
CA ASN A 117 -7.21 8.17 -2.63
C ASN A 117 -6.20 8.25 -1.48
N ASN A 118 -6.07 9.43 -0.88
CA ASN A 118 -5.20 9.67 0.28
C ASN A 118 -5.98 9.82 1.59
N THR A 119 -7.22 9.33 1.61
CA THR A 119 -8.10 9.41 2.77
C THR A 119 -8.44 8.03 3.33
N LEU A 120 -8.48 7.94 4.65
CA LEU A 120 -8.94 6.74 5.33
C LEU A 120 -10.46 6.77 5.46
N SER A 121 -11.14 5.81 4.84
CA SER A 121 -12.57 5.59 4.99
C SER A 121 -12.89 5.12 6.40
N ILE A 122 -13.83 5.78 7.08
CA ILE A 122 -14.33 5.32 8.39
C ILE A 122 -14.98 3.94 8.28
N LYS A 123 -15.63 3.63 7.15
CA LYS A 123 -16.26 2.32 6.92
C LYS A 123 -15.20 1.21 6.89
N ASP A 124 -14.12 1.42 6.13
CA ASP A 124 -13.06 0.42 5.97
C ASP A 124 -12.29 0.26 7.29
N TYR A 125 -12.02 1.37 7.98
CA TYR A 125 -11.44 1.35 9.32
C TYR A 125 -12.28 0.54 10.31
N THR A 126 -13.59 0.81 10.40
CA THR A 126 -14.48 0.12 11.34
C THR A 126 -14.61 -1.36 10.99
N LEU A 127 -14.66 -1.72 9.71
CA LEU A 127 -14.70 -3.11 9.26
C LEU A 127 -13.46 -3.87 9.73
N VAL A 128 -12.26 -3.37 9.38
CA VAL A 128 -11.00 -4.04 9.73
C VAL A 128 -10.79 -4.08 11.24
N ALA A 129 -11.01 -2.96 11.94
CA ALA A 129 -10.87 -2.92 13.40
C ALA A 129 -11.87 -3.84 14.11
N GLY A 130 -13.08 -3.99 13.57
CA GLY A 130 -14.08 -4.97 14.03
C GLY A 130 -13.57 -6.39 13.93
N ILE A 131 -13.09 -6.79 12.75
CA ILE A 131 -12.52 -8.13 12.51
C ILE A 131 -11.35 -8.40 13.46
N LEU A 132 -10.43 -7.44 13.63
CA LEU A 132 -9.28 -7.58 14.54
C LEU A 132 -9.71 -7.74 16.00
N LYS A 133 -10.78 -7.05 16.42
CA LYS A 133 -11.32 -7.16 17.79
C LYS A 133 -12.02 -8.50 18.01
N GLU A 134 -12.85 -8.93 17.06
CA GLU A 134 -13.56 -10.22 17.11
C GLU A 134 -12.60 -11.40 17.18
N ASN A 135 -11.47 -11.33 16.46
CA ASN A 135 -10.41 -12.34 16.50
C ASN A 135 -9.45 -12.20 17.69
N GLY A 136 -9.65 -11.21 18.57
CA GLY A 136 -8.84 -11.02 19.77
C GLY A 136 -7.44 -10.44 19.51
N THR A 137 -7.15 -9.97 18.30
CA THR A 137 -5.88 -9.29 17.96
C THR A 137 -5.76 -7.96 18.69
N ILE A 138 -6.88 -7.23 18.84
CA ILE A 138 -6.96 -6.00 19.63
C ILE A 138 -8.04 -6.12 20.70
N LYS A 139 -7.83 -5.47 21.85
CA LYS A 139 -8.79 -5.47 22.96
C LYS A 139 -9.93 -4.47 22.75
N GLU A 140 -9.60 -3.34 22.17
CA GLU A 140 -10.52 -2.23 21.91
C GLU A 140 -10.24 -1.63 20.54
N ILE A 141 -11.28 -1.07 19.92
CA ILE A 141 -11.16 -0.33 18.65
C ILE A 141 -10.77 1.10 19.02
N PRO A 142 -9.62 1.61 18.54
CA PRO A 142 -9.26 3.01 18.77
C PRO A 142 -10.31 3.97 18.18
N ASP A 143 -10.47 5.14 18.80
CA ASP A 143 -11.33 6.17 18.23
C ASP A 143 -10.80 6.60 16.85
N PHE A 144 -11.69 6.62 15.85
CA PHE A 144 -11.32 6.91 14.47
C PHE A 144 -10.70 8.31 14.33
N ASN A 145 -11.29 9.33 14.95
CA ASN A 145 -10.80 10.70 14.84
C ASN A 145 -9.47 10.87 15.57
N ARG A 146 -9.21 10.09 16.62
CA ARG A 146 -7.90 10.04 17.27
C ARG A 146 -6.85 9.33 16.40
N PHE A 147 -7.24 8.26 15.71
CA PHE A 147 -6.35 7.45 14.87
C PHE A 147 -6.00 8.16 13.55
N TYR A 148 -6.98 8.79 12.92
CA TYR A 148 -6.84 9.43 11.62
C TYR A 148 -7.13 10.93 11.69
N GLN A 149 -6.11 11.72 11.36
CA GLN A 149 -6.17 13.18 11.33
C GLN A 149 -5.79 13.64 9.91
N PRO A 150 -6.77 13.91 9.02
CA PRO A 150 -6.48 14.32 7.64
C PRO A 150 -5.74 15.66 7.63
N ILE A 151 -4.52 15.65 7.09
CA ILE A 151 -3.65 16.84 7.03
C ILE A 151 -3.82 17.65 5.73
N ILE A 152 -4.30 16.99 4.66
CA ILE A 152 -4.69 17.63 3.41
C ILE A 152 -6.20 17.83 3.48
N LYS A 153 -6.65 19.07 3.66
CA LYS A 153 -8.06 19.42 3.91
C LYS A 153 -8.78 19.97 2.68
N ASP A 154 -8.03 20.39 1.66
CA ASP A 154 -8.56 21.05 0.48
C ASP A 154 -8.25 20.24 -0.79
N ARG A 155 -9.28 20.00 -1.60
CA ARG A 155 -9.20 19.66 -3.02
C ARG A 155 -10.07 20.63 -3.80
#